data_AF-A0A1A3SLW6-F1
#
_entry.id   AF-A0A1A3SLW6-F1
#
_cell.length_a   1.000
_cell.length_b   1.000
_cell.length_c   1.000
_cell.angle_alpha   90.00
_cell.angle_beta   90.00
_cell.angle_gamma   90.00
#
_symmetry.space_group_name_H-M   'P 1'
#
loop_
_entity.id
_entity.type
_entity.pdbx_description
1 polymer ?
#
loop_
_entity_poly.entity_id
_entity_poly.type
_entity_poly.pdbx_seq_one_letter_code
_entity_poly.pdbx_strand_id
1 'polypeptide(L)'
;MNQVVPPRISRQRAGGALIVGLTLAGALTGAIWAWLAPPIHGVIALTKSGDRVHAALGSEADNFFTSAFLLVGMVVALAVVSAVAAWQWRPHRGPVLCAALAVGASAAFGAAAGVGALIVRARYDVIDIAGAPISPEHRVVYVTEAPPVFFAHSGWVIAASVLFPAAMAALVYALTAASTSRDDLGGWPPEDQPVLRPPVSVEGVAPTAG
;
A
#
# COMPACT_ATOMS: atom_id res chain seq x y z
N MET A 1 -28.65 -24.42 22.72
CA MET A 1 -28.20 -23.10 22.20
C MET A 1 -26.78 -22.87 22.69
N ASN A 2 -25.77 -22.96 21.82
CA ASN A 2 -24.40 -22.61 22.21
C ASN A 2 -24.35 -21.11 22.47
N GLN A 3 -24.00 -20.68 23.68
CA GLN A 3 -23.86 -19.26 23.98
C GLN A 3 -22.71 -18.69 23.15
N VAL A 4 -23.02 -17.76 22.24
CA VAL A 4 -22.00 -17.08 21.45
C VAL A 4 -21.35 -16.03 22.36
N VAL A 5 -20.06 -16.23 22.67
CA VAL A 5 -19.30 -15.39 23.60
C VAL A 5 -18.74 -14.17 22.87
N PRO A 6 -18.76 -12.96 23.47
CA PRO A 6 -18.19 -11.76 22.85
C PRO A 6 -16.67 -11.90 22.62
N PRO A 7 -16.11 -11.22 21.59
CA PRO A 7 -14.68 -11.25 21.33
C PRO A 7 -13.87 -10.65 22.48
N ARG A 8 -12.72 -11.26 22.78
CA ARG A 8 -11.80 -10.82 23.86
C ARG A 8 -11.20 -9.43 23.62
N ILE A 9 -11.13 -9.00 22.36
CA ILE A 9 -10.57 -7.72 21.94
C ILE A 9 -11.72 -6.83 21.48
N SER A 10 -11.76 -5.58 21.96
CA SER A 10 -12.73 -4.59 21.47
C SER A 10 -12.44 -4.19 20.03
N ARG A 11 -13.47 -3.79 19.26
CA ARG A 11 -13.31 -3.29 17.87
C ARG A 11 -12.26 -2.18 17.72
N GLN A 12 -12.20 -1.23 18.66
CA GLN A 12 -11.23 -0.14 18.64
C GLN A 12 -9.79 -0.65 18.79
N ARG A 13 -9.55 -1.54 19.76
CA ARG A 13 -8.22 -2.19 19.94
C ARG A 13 -7.82 -3.03 18.74
N ALA A 14 -8.75 -3.75 18.12
CA ALA A 14 -8.46 -4.52 16.91
C ALA A 14 -8.06 -3.60 15.74
N GLY A 15 -8.80 -2.50 15.53
CA GLY A 15 -8.45 -1.49 14.52
C GLY A 15 -7.10 -0.83 14.80
N GLY A 16 -6.83 -0.44 16.05
CA GLY A 16 -5.54 0.11 16.45
C GLY A 16 -4.38 -0.86 16.24
N ALA A 17 -4.56 -2.13 16.61
CA ALA A 17 -3.56 -3.17 16.39
C ALA A 17 -3.25 -3.38 14.90
N LEU A 18 -4.28 -3.33 14.04
CA LEU A 18 -4.11 -3.41 12.59
C LEU A 18 -3.31 -2.23 12.04
N ILE A 19 -3.65 -1.00 12.44
CA ILE A 19 -2.94 0.22 12.00
C ILE A 19 -1.48 0.16 12.43
N VAL A 20 -1.20 -0.19 13.69
CA VAL A 20 0.17 -0.30 14.21
C VAL A 20 0.94 -1.39 13.47
N GLY A 21 0.35 -2.58 13.32
CA GLY A 21 0.98 -3.70 12.61
C GLY A 21 1.32 -3.35 11.16
N LEU A 22 0.41 -2.70 10.44
CA LEU A 22 0.63 -2.21 9.09
C LEU A 22 1.71 -1.12 9.01
N THR A 23 1.73 -0.19 9.96
CA THR A 23 2.73 0.88 10.00
C THR A 23 4.14 0.29 10.18
N LEU A 24 4.29 -0.68 11.09
CA LEU A 24 5.57 -1.37 11.32
C LEU A 24 5.97 -2.23 10.11
N ALA A 25 5.03 -2.94 9.50
CA ALA A 25 5.28 -3.70 8.27
C ALA A 25 5.68 -2.77 7.11
N GLY A 26 5.07 -1.60 7.00
CA GLY A 26 5.43 -0.56 6.04
C GLY A 26 6.86 -0.07 6.25
N ALA A 27 7.25 0.24 7.48
CA ALA A 27 8.63 0.61 7.82
C ALA A 27 9.63 -0.45 7.37
N LEU A 28 9.36 -1.74 7.64
CA LEU A 28 10.20 -2.84 7.18
C LEU A 28 10.25 -2.93 5.64
N THR A 29 9.11 -2.77 4.97
CA THR A 29 9.02 -2.71 3.50
C THR A 29 9.89 -1.58 2.94
N GLY A 30 9.87 -0.39 3.55
CA GLY A 30 10.72 0.74 3.17
C GLY A 30 12.21 0.43 3.34
N ALA A 31 12.58 -0.26 4.42
CA ALA A 31 13.95 -0.71 4.62
C ALA A 31 14.39 -1.71 3.55
N ILE A 32 13.56 -2.70 3.22
CA ILE A 32 13.83 -3.67 2.14
C ILE A 32 13.96 -2.95 0.80
N TRP A 33 13.01 -2.05 0.51
CA TRP A 33 13.03 -1.25 -0.72
C TRP A 33 14.33 -0.46 -0.87
N ALA A 34 14.84 0.15 0.21
CA ALA A 34 16.07 0.94 0.14
C ALA A 34 17.30 0.13 -0.29
N TRP A 35 17.29 -1.20 -0.14
CA TRP A 35 18.35 -2.10 -0.64
C TRP A 35 18.10 -2.62 -2.04
N LEU A 36 16.83 -2.75 -2.45
CA LEU A 36 16.44 -3.28 -3.75
C LEU A 36 16.32 -2.22 -4.85
N ALA A 37 15.99 -0.99 -4.47
CA ALA A 37 15.70 0.08 -5.42
C ALA A 37 16.95 0.42 -6.24
N PRO A 38 16.86 0.43 -7.59
CA PRO A 38 18.01 0.69 -8.43
C PRO A 38 18.44 2.16 -8.31
N PRO A 39 19.73 2.44 -8.02
CA PRO A 39 20.22 3.80 -8.10
C PRO A 39 20.24 4.29 -9.54
N ILE A 40 20.33 5.61 -9.72
CA ILE A 40 20.41 6.23 -11.04
C ILE A 40 21.86 6.61 -11.30
N HIS A 41 22.46 6.05 -12.34
CA HIS A 41 23.78 6.48 -12.79
C HIS A 41 23.65 7.66 -13.75
N GLY A 42 24.27 8.78 -13.38
CA GLY A 42 24.20 10.04 -14.09
C GLY A 42 25.57 10.59 -14.46
N VAL A 43 25.54 11.65 -15.23
CA VAL A 43 26.71 12.44 -15.62
C VAL A 43 26.42 13.92 -15.40
N ILE A 44 27.39 14.60 -14.80
CA ILE A 44 27.46 16.06 -14.84
C ILE A 44 28.48 16.44 -15.90
N ALA A 45 28.03 17.18 -16.92
CA ALA A 45 28.84 17.58 -18.05
C ALA A 45 28.95 19.10 -18.19
N LEU A 46 30.08 19.57 -18.71
CA LEU A 46 30.31 20.96 -19.12
C LEU A 46 29.93 21.15 -20.60
N THR A 47 28.94 21.99 -20.88
CA THR A 47 28.54 22.33 -22.25
C THR A 47 29.63 23.12 -22.98
N LYS A 48 29.48 23.28 -24.30
CA LYS A 48 30.38 24.14 -25.09
C LYS A 48 30.35 25.60 -24.63
N SER A 49 29.22 26.05 -24.09
CA SER A 49 29.01 27.39 -23.55
C SER A 49 29.59 27.58 -22.14
N GLY A 50 30.05 26.51 -21.50
CA GLY A 50 30.55 26.52 -20.12
C GLY A 50 29.49 26.25 -19.05
N ASP A 51 28.27 25.89 -19.44
CA ASP A 51 27.21 25.55 -18.49
C ASP A 51 27.39 24.13 -17.95
N ARG A 52 26.96 23.90 -16.71
CA ARG A 52 26.97 22.57 -16.08
C ARG A 52 25.59 21.95 -16.22
N VAL A 53 25.50 20.77 -16.81
CA VAL A 53 24.23 20.06 -17.04
C VAL A 53 24.32 18.67 -16.44
N HIS A 54 23.25 18.24 -15.75
CA HIS A 54 23.10 16.89 -15.23
C HIS A 54 22.14 16.09 -16.12
N ALA A 55 22.54 14.86 -16.47
CA ALA A 55 21.71 13.95 -17.23
C ALA A 55 21.92 12.50 -16.78
N ALA A 56 20.84 11.71 -16.74
CA ALA A 56 20.92 10.27 -16.55
C ALA A 56 21.54 9.59 -17.79
N LEU A 57 22.25 8.47 -17.58
CA LEU A 57 22.91 7.73 -18.65
C LEU A 57 21.95 6.80 -19.40
N GLY A 58 21.64 7.13 -20.66
CA GLY A 58 20.85 6.22 -21.52
C GLY A 58 19.50 5.86 -20.89
N SER A 59 19.26 4.56 -20.67
CA SER A 59 18.04 4.03 -20.04
C SER A 59 18.01 4.13 -18.51
N GLU A 60 19.06 4.64 -17.86
CA GLU A 60 19.07 4.86 -16.40
C GLU A 60 17.98 5.83 -15.94
N ALA A 61 17.45 6.67 -16.83
CA ALA A 61 16.29 7.50 -16.55
C ALA A 61 15.05 6.69 -16.14
N ASP A 62 14.92 5.43 -16.60
CA ASP A 62 13.81 4.56 -16.23
C ASP A 62 13.88 4.13 -14.76
N ASN A 63 15.05 4.21 -14.12
CA ASN A 63 15.22 3.89 -12.70
C ASN A 63 14.53 4.91 -11.79
N PHE A 64 14.28 6.15 -12.25
CA PHE A 64 13.44 7.09 -11.50
C PHE A 64 12.01 6.56 -11.35
N PHE A 65 11.43 6.03 -12.42
CA PHE A 65 10.10 5.43 -12.39
C PHE A 65 10.10 4.10 -11.65
N THR A 66 11.05 3.22 -12.00
CA THR A 66 11.13 1.86 -11.47
C THR A 66 11.28 1.85 -9.95
N SER A 67 12.11 2.73 -9.41
CA SER A 67 12.32 2.83 -7.95
C SER A 67 11.05 3.25 -7.22
N ALA A 68 10.39 4.32 -7.67
CA ALA A 68 9.15 4.79 -7.05
C ALA A 68 8.00 3.76 -7.21
N PHE A 69 7.91 3.13 -8.38
CA PHE A 69 6.92 2.09 -8.65
C PHE A 69 7.13 0.84 -7.79
N LEU A 70 8.38 0.43 -7.59
CA LEU A 70 8.72 -0.71 -6.73
C LEU A 70 8.20 -0.50 -5.30
N LEU A 71 8.40 0.69 -4.72
CA LEU A 71 7.91 0.99 -3.37
C LEU A 71 6.39 0.89 -3.29
N VAL A 72 5.69 1.57 -4.21
CA VAL A 72 4.22 1.55 -4.27
C VAL A 72 3.72 0.11 -4.45
N GLY A 73 4.31 -0.64 -5.37
CA GLY A 73 3.95 -2.04 -5.65
C GLY A 73 4.12 -2.95 -4.44
N MET A 74 5.24 -2.83 -3.71
CA MET A 74 5.48 -3.59 -2.48
C MET A 74 4.46 -3.27 -1.39
N VAL A 75 4.12 -1.99 -1.20
CA VAL A 75 3.11 -1.58 -0.20
C VAL A 75 1.70 -1.99 -0.63
N VAL A 76 1.38 -1.97 -1.93
CA VAL A 76 0.11 -2.51 -2.45
C VAL A 76 0.02 -4.02 -2.19
N ALA A 77 1.09 -4.78 -2.44
CA ALA A 77 1.11 -6.21 -2.13
C ALA A 77 0.87 -6.46 -0.62
N LEU A 78 1.53 -5.68 0.25
CA LEU A 78 1.28 -5.71 1.70
C LEU A 78 -0.18 -5.38 2.03
N ALA A 79 -0.76 -4.37 1.39
CA ALA A 79 -2.15 -3.95 1.60
C ALA A 79 -3.15 -5.05 1.20
N VAL A 80 -2.93 -5.73 0.07
CA VAL A 80 -3.76 -6.86 -0.39
C VAL A 80 -3.70 -8.03 0.60
N VAL A 81 -2.50 -8.45 0.99
CA VAL A 81 -2.31 -9.55 1.96
C VAL A 81 -2.95 -9.20 3.29
N SER A 82 -2.79 -7.95 3.74
CA SER A 82 -3.36 -7.48 5.00
C SER A 82 -4.87 -7.38 4.97
N ALA A 83 -5.47 -7.03 3.83
CA ALA A 83 -6.92 -7.06 3.64
C ALA A 83 -7.48 -8.48 3.82
N VAL A 84 -6.83 -9.47 3.19
CA VAL A 84 -7.20 -10.89 3.32
C VAL A 84 -6.98 -11.39 4.75
N ALA A 85 -5.90 -11.00 5.41
CA ALA A 85 -5.62 -11.36 6.80
C ALA A 85 -6.63 -10.74 7.77
N ALA A 86 -6.92 -9.44 7.62
CA ALA A 86 -7.93 -8.73 8.40
C ALA A 86 -9.33 -9.36 8.19
N TRP A 87 -9.62 -9.81 6.96
CA TRP A 87 -10.85 -10.53 6.68
C TRP A 87 -11.01 -11.84 7.48
N GLN A 88 -9.91 -12.47 7.90
CA GLN A 88 -9.96 -13.67 8.76
C GLN A 88 -10.38 -13.34 10.21
N TRP A 89 -10.30 -12.08 10.64
CA TRP A 89 -10.79 -11.63 11.95
C TRP A 89 -12.31 -11.46 11.94
N ARG A 90 -13.02 -12.59 11.79
CA ARG A 90 -14.49 -12.66 11.67
C ARG A 90 -15.22 -11.76 12.67
N PRO A 91 -14.93 -11.80 14.00
CA PRO A 91 -15.67 -11.00 14.98
C PRO A 91 -15.55 -9.49 14.80
N HIS A 92 -14.58 -9.01 14.01
CA HIS A 92 -14.29 -7.59 13.80
C HIS A 92 -14.65 -7.11 12.40
N ARG A 93 -15.18 -7.97 11.53
CA ARG A 93 -15.64 -7.56 10.20
C ARG A 93 -16.67 -6.45 10.31
N GLY A 94 -16.58 -5.51 9.37
CA GLY A 94 -17.49 -4.38 9.23
C GLY A 94 -16.76 -3.12 8.80
N PRO A 95 -17.47 -1.98 8.73
CA PRO A 95 -16.93 -0.73 8.23
C PRO A 95 -15.76 -0.19 9.06
N VAL A 96 -15.75 -0.45 10.38
CA VAL A 96 -14.66 0.00 11.26
C VAL A 96 -13.33 -0.68 10.91
N LEU A 97 -13.34 -1.98 10.63
CA LEU A 97 -12.12 -2.71 10.26
C LEU A 97 -11.66 -2.33 8.85
N CYS A 98 -12.59 -2.09 7.92
CA CYS A 98 -12.27 -1.55 6.59
C CYS A 98 -11.62 -0.16 6.68
N ALA A 99 -12.17 0.75 7.51
CA ALA A 99 -11.60 2.07 7.73
C ALA A 99 -10.21 1.98 8.40
N ALA A 100 -10.04 1.11 9.40
CA ALA A 100 -8.74 0.88 10.03
C ALA A 100 -7.71 0.31 9.05
N LEU A 101 -8.13 -0.59 8.15
CA LEU A 101 -7.29 -1.14 7.09
C LEU A 101 -6.85 -0.05 6.10
N ALA A 102 -7.75 0.82 5.67
CA ALA A 102 -7.42 1.94 4.77
C ALA A 102 -6.44 2.92 5.43
N VAL A 103 -6.72 3.34 6.66
CA VAL A 103 -5.81 4.21 7.45
C VAL A 103 -4.46 3.54 7.65
N GLY A 104 -4.45 2.25 8.02
CA GLY A 104 -3.23 1.48 8.23
C GLY A 104 -2.40 1.33 6.95
N ALA A 105 -3.04 1.14 5.79
CA ALA A 105 -2.34 1.06 4.50
C ALA A 105 -1.70 2.39 4.09
N SER A 106 -2.38 3.53 4.31
CA SER A 106 -1.79 4.85 4.11
C SER A 106 -0.63 5.12 5.09
N ALA A 107 -0.79 4.74 6.36
CA ALA A 107 0.28 4.85 7.36
C ALA A 107 1.48 3.97 7.01
N ALA A 108 1.24 2.75 6.51
CA ALA A 108 2.28 1.84 6.02
C ALA A 108 3.06 2.46 4.86
N PHE A 109 2.38 3.11 3.90
CA PHE A 109 3.06 3.82 2.82
C PHE A 109 3.92 4.97 3.35
N GLY A 110 3.37 5.82 4.24
CA GLY A 110 4.13 6.91 4.84
C GLY A 110 5.36 6.43 5.61
N ALA A 111 5.23 5.35 6.38
CA ALA A 111 6.33 4.73 7.09
C ALA A 111 7.38 4.14 6.13
N ALA A 112 6.94 3.46 5.07
CA ALA A 112 7.83 2.90 4.05
C ALA A 112 8.61 4.00 3.33
N ALA A 113 7.92 5.07 2.93
CA ALA A 113 8.52 6.24 2.29
C ALA A 113 9.52 6.94 3.21
N GLY A 114 9.16 7.17 4.47
CA GLY A 114 10.03 7.82 5.45
C GLY A 114 11.28 7.01 5.78
N VAL A 115 11.11 5.72 6.13
CA VAL A 115 12.25 4.83 6.44
C VAL A 115 13.12 4.60 5.22
N GLY A 116 12.51 4.36 4.06
CA GLY A 116 13.21 4.25 2.79
C GLY A 116 14.09 5.46 2.55
N ALA A 117 13.49 6.67 2.50
CA ALA A 117 14.20 7.94 2.30
C ALA A 117 15.37 8.14 3.26
N LEU A 118 15.19 7.83 4.55
CA LEU A 118 16.25 7.97 5.56
C LEU A 118 17.43 7.03 5.27
N ILE A 119 17.16 5.78 4.92
CA ILE A 119 18.21 4.80 4.60
C ILE A 119 18.93 5.19 3.31
N VAL A 120 18.20 5.59 2.26
CA VAL A 120 18.84 6.01 1.00
C VAL A 120 19.71 7.25 1.24
N ARG A 121 19.22 8.24 2.00
CA ARG A 121 19.99 9.43 2.35
C ARG A 121 21.25 9.12 3.17
N ALA A 122 21.25 8.04 3.95
CA ALA A 122 22.44 7.60 4.68
C ALA A 122 23.44 6.82 3.79
N ARG A 123 22.99 6.28 2.66
CA ARG A 123 23.80 5.45 1.75
C ARG A 123 24.34 6.21 0.54
N TYR A 124 23.64 7.25 0.10
CA TYR A 124 23.94 8.03 -1.09
C TYR A 124 24.20 9.49 -0.70
N ASP A 125 25.22 10.08 -1.29
CA ASP A 125 25.55 11.49 -1.06
C ASP A 125 24.62 12.42 -1.86
N VAL A 126 24.57 13.70 -1.47
CA VAL A 126 23.81 14.71 -2.20
C VAL A 126 24.61 15.16 -3.42
N ILE A 127 23.98 15.12 -4.60
CA ILE A 127 24.63 15.55 -5.83
C ILE A 127 24.75 17.09 -5.84
N ASP A 128 25.99 17.60 -5.74
CA ASP A 128 26.32 19.01 -5.94
C ASP A 128 26.76 19.27 -7.39
N ILE A 129 25.81 19.72 -8.22
CA ILE A 129 26.05 20.07 -9.62
C ILE A 129 26.96 21.31 -9.73
N ALA A 130 26.80 22.28 -8.82
CA ALA A 130 27.53 23.55 -8.84
C ALA A 130 28.98 23.40 -8.35
N GLY A 131 29.24 22.45 -7.46
CA GLY A 131 30.56 22.11 -6.93
C GLY A 131 31.29 20.97 -7.66
N ALA A 132 30.65 20.33 -8.64
CA ALA A 132 31.25 19.22 -9.40
C ALA A 132 32.66 19.57 -9.93
N PRO A 133 33.67 18.66 -9.81
CA PRO A 133 35.05 18.93 -10.19
C PRO A 133 35.26 18.79 -11.70
N ILE A 134 34.56 19.63 -12.48
CA ILE A 134 34.63 19.66 -13.94
C ILE A 134 35.45 20.84 -14.46
N SER A 135 36.24 20.59 -15.49
CA SER A 135 37.14 21.55 -16.15
C SER A 135 37.03 21.41 -17.69
N PRO A 136 37.50 22.38 -18.47
CA PRO A 136 37.54 22.24 -19.93
C PRO A 136 38.32 21.01 -20.42
N GLU A 137 39.30 20.54 -19.63
CA GLU A 137 40.10 19.35 -19.86
C GLU A 137 39.39 18.07 -19.38
N HIS A 138 38.62 18.15 -18.29
CA HIS A 138 37.80 17.05 -17.74
C HIS A 138 36.33 17.48 -17.68
N ARG A 139 35.66 17.38 -18.82
CA ARG A 139 34.30 17.94 -19.00
C ARG A 139 33.17 17.10 -18.42
N VAL A 140 33.46 15.92 -17.88
CA VAL A 140 32.45 14.94 -17.46
C VAL A 140 32.86 14.32 -16.13
N VAL A 141 31.91 14.23 -15.20
CA VAL A 141 32.04 13.42 -13.99
C VAL A 141 30.81 12.51 -13.86
N TYR A 142 31.06 11.25 -13.51
CA TYR A 142 30.00 10.27 -13.26
C TYR A 142 29.53 10.37 -11.82
N VAL A 143 28.22 10.31 -11.62
CA VAL A 143 27.58 10.41 -10.30
C VAL A 143 26.57 9.30 -10.14
N THR A 144 26.25 8.98 -8.89
CA THR A 144 25.22 8.02 -8.52
C THR A 144 24.17 8.74 -7.68
N GLU A 145 22.96 8.83 -8.20
CA GLU A 145 21.84 9.45 -7.51
C GLU A 145 21.04 8.41 -6.72
N ALA A 146 20.54 8.85 -5.58
CA ALA A 146 19.65 8.07 -4.74
C ALA A 146 18.35 7.69 -5.49
N PRO A 147 17.86 6.44 -5.38
CA PRO A 147 16.53 6.09 -5.89
C PRO A 147 15.42 6.96 -5.28
N PRO A 148 14.50 7.50 -6.09
CA PRO A 148 13.40 8.32 -5.59
C PRO A 148 12.31 7.46 -4.95
N VAL A 149 11.80 7.95 -3.82
CA VAL A 149 10.64 7.36 -3.11
C VAL A 149 9.32 7.70 -3.82
N PHE A 150 9.23 8.89 -4.41
CA PHE A 150 8.04 9.39 -5.08
C PHE A 150 8.31 9.66 -6.55
N PHE A 151 7.29 9.48 -7.40
CA PHE A 151 7.37 9.82 -8.82
C PHE A 151 7.59 11.31 -9.08
N ALA A 152 7.08 12.16 -8.19
CA ALA A 152 7.20 13.60 -8.28
C ALA A 152 7.05 14.24 -6.89
N HIS A 153 7.46 15.50 -6.79
CA HIS A 153 7.38 16.29 -5.55
C HIS A 153 6.08 17.07 -5.41
N SER A 154 5.13 16.94 -6.36
CA SER A 154 3.85 17.62 -6.26
C SER A 154 3.00 16.98 -5.16
N GLY A 155 2.34 17.82 -4.35
CA GLY A 155 1.52 17.34 -3.23
C GLY A 155 0.42 16.36 -3.66
N TRP A 156 -0.14 16.54 -4.86
CA TRP A 156 -1.17 15.66 -5.42
C TRP A 156 -0.64 14.27 -5.78
N VAL A 157 0.56 14.18 -6.36
CA VAL A 157 1.17 12.87 -6.68
C VAL A 157 1.55 12.14 -5.40
N ILE A 158 2.10 12.85 -4.40
CA ILE A 158 2.38 12.28 -3.07
C ILE A 158 1.10 11.76 -2.42
N ALA A 159 0.03 12.56 -2.42
CA ALA A 159 -1.26 12.14 -1.88
C ALA A 159 -1.81 10.91 -2.61
N ALA A 160 -1.73 10.88 -3.95
CA ALA A 160 -2.14 9.73 -4.74
C ALA A 160 -1.35 8.47 -4.39
N SER A 161 -0.03 8.55 -4.22
CA SER A 161 0.80 7.41 -3.80
C SER A 161 0.43 6.87 -2.41
N VAL A 162 0.07 7.76 -1.47
CA VAL A 162 -0.37 7.38 -0.11
C VAL A 162 -1.77 6.74 -0.13
N LEU A 163 -2.68 7.26 -0.96
CA LEU A 163 -4.07 6.79 -1.04
C LEU A 163 -4.21 5.50 -1.87
N PHE A 164 -3.29 5.23 -2.80
CA PHE A 164 -3.40 4.08 -3.69
C PHE A 164 -3.40 2.73 -2.95
N PRO A 165 -2.48 2.45 -1.99
CA PRO A 165 -2.56 1.24 -1.17
C PRO A 165 -3.84 1.14 -0.33
N ALA A 166 -4.35 2.27 0.17
CA ALA A 166 -5.61 2.31 0.92
C ALA A 166 -6.81 1.94 0.04
N ALA A 167 -6.86 2.48 -1.20
CA ALA A 167 -7.87 2.14 -2.19
C ALA A 167 -7.81 0.64 -2.56
N MET A 168 -6.60 0.09 -2.75
CA MET A 168 -6.42 -1.33 -3.03
C MET A 168 -6.86 -2.22 -1.86
N ALA A 169 -6.53 -1.85 -0.63
CA ALA A 169 -6.98 -2.59 0.55
C ALA A 169 -8.51 -2.58 0.69
N ALA A 170 -9.12 -1.41 0.51
CA ALA A 170 -10.57 -1.23 0.54
C ALA A 170 -11.27 -2.01 -0.58
N LEU A 171 -10.70 -2.02 -1.79
CA LEU A 171 -11.21 -2.80 -2.92
C LEU A 171 -11.21 -4.30 -2.61
N VAL A 172 -10.10 -4.85 -2.13
CA VAL A 172 -10.01 -6.27 -1.77
C VAL A 172 -11.00 -6.60 -0.65
N TYR A 173 -11.08 -5.74 0.37
CA TYR A 173 -12.05 -5.89 1.45
C TYR A 173 -13.50 -5.88 0.93
N ALA A 174 -13.84 -4.96 0.02
CA ALA A 174 -15.15 -4.86 -0.59
C ALA A 174 -15.50 -6.11 -1.41
N LEU A 175 -14.55 -6.66 -2.17
CA LEU A 175 -14.75 -7.93 -2.91
C LEU A 175 -15.00 -9.10 -1.95
N THR A 176 -14.27 -9.17 -0.84
CA THR A 176 -14.52 -10.19 0.19
C THR A 176 -15.88 -10.01 0.89
N ALA A 177 -16.31 -8.76 1.10
CA ALA A 177 -17.62 -8.47 1.68
C ALA A 177 -18.76 -8.83 0.73
N ALA A 178 -18.66 -8.41 -0.53
CA ALA A 178 -19.66 -8.69 -1.57
C ALA A 178 -19.81 -10.18 -1.88
N SER A 179 -18.78 -10.99 -1.62
CA SER A 179 -18.83 -12.45 -1.80
C SER A 179 -19.35 -13.21 -0.57
N THR A 180 -19.73 -12.51 0.50
CA THR A 180 -20.23 -13.15 1.73
C THR A 180 -21.74 -13.22 1.71
N SER A 181 -22.27 -14.43 1.87
CA SER A 181 -23.73 -14.69 1.86
C SER A 181 -24.45 -14.21 3.12
N ARG A 182 -23.71 -13.72 4.11
CA ARG A 182 -24.27 -13.20 5.35
C ARG A 182 -24.28 -11.68 5.36
N ASP A 183 -25.45 -11.12 5.64
CA ASP A 183 -25.64 -9.66 5.76
C ASP A 183 -24.79 -9.06 6.90
N ASP A 184 -24.60 -9.81 7.99
CA ASP A 184 -23.76 -9.42 9.13
C ASP A 184 -22.25 -9.56 8.85
N LEU A 185 -21.87 -10.04 7.66
CA LEU A 185 -20.52 -10.41 7.25
C LEU A 185 -19.84 -11.44 8.17
N GLY A 186 -20.56 -12.05 9.11
CA GLY A 186 -20.03 -12.87 10.21
C GLY A 186 -19.38 -12.05 11.34
N GLY A 187 -19.69 -10.77 11.45
CA GLY A 187 -19.26 -9.86 12.52
C GLY A 187 -19.95 -10.13 13.87
N TRP A 188 -19.38 -9.60 14.95
CA TRP A 188 -20.03 -9.59 16.26
C TRP A 188 -20.68 -8.23 16.52
N PRO A 189 -21.90 -8.12 17.09
CA PRO A 189 -22.76 -9.22 17.51
C PRO A 189 -23.39 -9.95 16.31
N PRO A 190 -23.62 -11.28 16.39
CA PRO A 190 -24.31 -12.01 15.35
C PRO A 190 -25.73 -11.47 15.23
N GLU A 191 -26.16 -11.17 14.01
CA GLU A 191 -27.56 -10.86 13.73
C GLU A 191 -28.29 -12.17 13.38
N ASP A 192 -29.52 -12.32 13.87
CA ASP A 192 -30.35 -13.48 13.54
C ASP A 192 -30.66 -13.46 12.04
N GLN A 193 -30.14 -14.45 11.31
CA GLN A 193 -30.46 -14.57 9.90
C GLN A 193 -31.94 -14.96 9.74
N PRO A 194 -32.71 -14.28 8.88
CA PRO A 194 -34.07 -14.70 8.58
C PRO A 194 -34.01 -16.11 8.00
N VAL A 195 -34.61 -17.07 8.72
CA VAL A 195 -34.77 -18.43 8.23
C VAL A 195 -35.68 -18.35 7.01
N LEU A 196 -35.09 -18.47 5.81
CA LEU A 196 -35.86 -18.53 4.57
C LEU A 196 -36.81 -19.72 4.70
N ARG A 197 -38.13 -19.46 4.73
CA ARG A 197 -39.11 -20.56 4.78
C ARG A 197 -38.90 -21.45 3.56
N PRO A 198 -39.00 -22.78 3.69
CA PRO A 198 -38.97 -23.67 2.54
C PRO A 198 -39.97 -23.17 1.48
N PRO A 199 -39.64 -23.24 0.18
CA PRO A 199 -40.60 -22.93 -0.86
C PRO A 199 -41.86 -23.77 -0.63
N VAL A 200 -43.02 -23.14 -0.63
CA VAL A 200 -44.31 -23.84 -0.53
C VAL A 200 -44.43 -24.68 -1.79
N SER A 201 -44.23 -26.00 -1.68
CA SER A 201 -44.53 -26.91 -2.79
C SER A 201 -46.05 -26.97 -2.97
N VAL A 202 -46.51 -26.96 -4.21
CA VAL A 202 -47.94 -26.98 -4.58
C VAL A 202 -48.59 -28.35 -4.30
N GLU A 203 -47.89 -29.27 -3.63
CA GLU A 203 -48.32 -30.65 -3.36
C GLU A 203 -49.45 -30.76 -2.31
N GLY A 204 -49.92 -29.64 -1.78
CA GLY A 204 -51.02 -29.59 -0.81
C GLY A 204 -52.44 -29.47 -1.40
N VAL A 205 -52.59 -29.39 -2.73
CA VAL A 205 -53.93 -29.34 -3.35
C VAL A 205 -54.38 -30.76 -3.67
N ALA A 206 -55.21 -31.35 -2.80
CA ALA A 206 -55.93 -32.58 -3.12
C ALA A 206 -56.87 -32.32 -4.32
N PRO A 207 -56.93 -33.22 -5.32
CA PRO A 207 -57.84 -33.04 -6.45
C PRO A 207 -59.28 -33.04 -5.95
N THR A 208 -60.02 -31.97 -6.22
CA THR A 208 -61.47 -31.94 -6.03
C THR A 208 -62.10 -32.92 -7.01
N ALA A 209 -62.63 -34.03 -6.50
CA ALA A 209 -63.41 -34.96 -7.28
C ALA A 209 -64.67 -34.24 -7.82
N GLY A 210 -64.77 -34.18 -9.14
CA GLY A 210 -65.96 -33.79 -9.90
C GLY A 210 -66.17 -34.79 -11.02
#